data_AF-A0A923UNM8-F1
#
_entry.id   AF-A0A923UNM8-F1
#
_cell.length_a   1.000
_cell.length_b   1.000
_cell.length_c   1.000
_cell.angle_alpha   90.00
_cell.angle_beta   90.00
_cell.angle_gamma   90.00
#
_symmetry.space_group_name_H-M   'P 1'
#
loop_
_entity.id
_entity.type
_entity.pdbx_description
1 polymer ?
#
loop_
_entity_poly.entity_id
_entity_poly.type
_entity_poly.pdbx_seq_one_letter_code
_entity_poly.pdbx_strand_id
1 'polypeptide(L)'
;MKNYLKHDEWCIIEEGFNREFNEITESICSLGNGRMGQRGNFEETFTGKTLQGNYVAGIYYPDKTRVGWWKNGYPEYFAKVLNAANWIGIKIEIEDEILDLNTCEVCDFQRVLNMKEGYLERSFIATLSSGKQLKVNSKRINSIADDEAGVIRYSVTPLNFDGKITFTPFIDGDIKNKDANYDE
;
A
#
# COMPACT_ATOMS: atom_id res chain seq x y z
N MET A 1 7.65 12.80 -18.83
CA MET A 1 6.61 12.31 -17.90
C MET A 1 6.31 10.86 -18.29
N LYS A 2 6.16 9.93 -17.33
CA LYS A 2 5.88 8.52 -17.65
C LYS A 2 4.39 8.37 -17.98
N ASN A 3 4.04 7.88 -19.16
CA ASN A 3 2.65 7.71 -19.60
C ASN A 3 2.29 6.22 -19.65
N TYR A 4 1.96 5.65 -18.49
CA TYR A 4 1.65 4.22 -18.31
C TYR A 4 0.29 3.98 -17.64
N LEU A 5 -0.35 5.05 -17.17
CA LEU A 5 -1.68 5.00 -16.60
C LEU A 5 -2.68 5.32 -17.71
N LYS A 6 -3.74 4.52 -17.79
CA LYS A 6 -4.86 4.73 -18.69
C LYS A 6 -5.85 5.68 -18.02
N HIS A 7 -6.28 6.66 -18.81
CA HIS A 7 -7.20 7.70 -18.38
C HIS A 7 -8.63 7.24 -18.65
N ASP A 8 -9.49 7.45 -17.65
CA ASP A 8 -10.92 7.28 -17.71
C ASP A 8 -11.56 8.48 -17.00
N GLU A 9 -12.84 8.78 -17.28
CA GLU A 9 -13.53 9.92 -16.69
C GLU A 9 -13.58 9.86 -15.15
N TRP A 10 -13.68 8.65 -14.60
CA TRP A 10 -13.83 8.41 -13.17
C TRP A 10 -12.77 7.49 -12.57
N CYS A 11 -11.92 6.90 -13.41
CA CYS A 11 -10.89 5.96 -12.95
C CYS A 11 -9.48 6.37 -13.34
N ILE A 12 -8.53 6.07 -12.45
CA ILE A 12 -7.11 5.96 -12.80
C ILE A 12 -6.79 4.47 -12.86
N ILE A 13 -6.35 4.01 -14.04
CA ILE A 13 -6.18 2.59 -14.33
C ILE A 13 -4.71 2.33 -14.67
N GLU A 14 -4.07 1.39 -13.97
CA GLU A 14 -2.78 0.83 -14.33
C GLU A 14 -2.99 -0.58 -14.89
N GLU A 15 -2.57 -0.81 -16.12
CA GLU A 15 -2.59 -2.13 -16.78
C GLU A 15 -1.15 -2.64 -16.92
N GLY A 16 -0.92 -3.89 -16.51
CA GLY A 16 0.43 -4.44 -16.35
C GLY A 16 1.14 -3.93 -15.10
N PHE A 17 2.19 -4.64 -14.66
CA PHE A 17 2.91 -4.30 -13.44
C PHE A 17 4.39 -3.99 -13.72
N ASN A 18 4.75 -2.71 -13.62
CA ASN A 18 6.15 -2.28 -13.62
C ASN A 18 6.61 -2.00 -12.18
N ARG A 19 7.46 -2.88 -11.64
CA ARG A 19 8.00 -2.81 -10.28
C ARG A 19 8.67 -1.46 -9.96
N GLU A 20 9.35 -0.85 -10.93
CA GLU A 20 10.04 0.43 -10.73
C GLU A 20 9.06 1.60 -10.52
N PHE A 21 7.81 1.45 -10.95
CA PHE A 21 6.81 2.50 -10.87
C PHE A 21 5.92 2.35 -9.64
N ASN A 22 6.04 1.26 -8.88
CA ASN A 22 5.15 0.96 -7.76
C ASN A 22 5.08 2.10 -6.73
N GLU A 23 6.22 2.64 -6.25
CA GLU A 23 6.23 3.76 -5.29
C GLU A 23 5.54 5.05 -5.84
N ILE A 24 5.54 5.24 -7.16
CA ILE A 24 4.85 6.36 -7.82
C ILE A 24 3.34 6.08 -7.80
N THR A 25 2.92 4.91 -8.27
CA THR A 25 1.50 4.55 -8.32
C THR A 25 0.88 4.46 -6.93
N GLU A 26 1.63 4.04 -5.91
CA GLU A 26 1.22 4.10 -4.50
C GLU A 26 0.79 5.51 -4.09
N SER A 27 1.48 6.54 -4.58
CA SER A 27 1.10 7.93 -4.30
C SER A 27 -0.21 8.30 -5.01
N ILE A 28 -0.31 7.94 -6.29
CA ILE A 28 -1.46 8.28 -7.16
C ILE A 28 -2.73 7.57 -6.70
N CYS A 29 -2.62 6.31 -6.29
CA CYS A 29 -3.71 5.45 -5.86
C CYS A 29 -3.94 5.49 -4.33
N SER A 30 -3.60 6.60 -3.67
CA SER A 30 -3.88 6.77 -2.24
C SER A 30 -5.39 6.91 -1.98
N LEU A 31 -5.84 6.42 -0.83
CA LEU A 31 -7.21 6.60 -0.33
C LEU A 31 -7.21 7.46 0.93
N GLY A 32 -8.33 8.13 1.20
CA GLY A 32 -8.54 8.84 2.45
C GLY A 32 -9.99 9.30 2.63
N ASN A 33 -10.39 9.50 3.88
CA ASN A 33 -11.74 9.90 4.28
C ASN A 33 -11.75 11.16 5.16
N GLY A 34 -10.64 11.90 5.21
CA GLY A 34 -10.46 13.08 6.05
C GLY A 34 -10.01 12.76 7.48
N ARG A 35 -10.44 11.62 8.06
CA ARG A 35 -9.95 11.13 9.35
C ARG A 35 -8.63 10.38 9.23
N MET A 36 -8.50 9.55 8.19
CA MET A 36 -7.30 8.79 7.90
C MET A 36 -7.02 8.78 6.40
N GLY A 37 -5.76 8.58 6.05
CA GLY A 37 -5.28 8.45 4.69
C GLY A 37 -4.20 7.39 4.59
N GLN A 38 -4.13 6.74 3.44
CA GLN A 38 -3.20 5.65 3.22
C GLN A 38 -2.76 5.62 1.76
N ARG A 39 -1.48 5.34 1.55
CA ARG A 39 -0.92 5.12 0.21
C ARG A 39 -1.50 3.87 -0.44
N GLY A 40 -1.45 3.79 -1.76
CA GLY A 40 -1.84 2.64 -2.58
C GLY A 40 -0.95 1.40 -2.43
N ASN A 41 -0.39 1.15 -1.23
CA ASN A 41 0.45 -0.01 -0.90
C ASN A 41 -0.33 -1.32 -1.10
N PHE A 42 0.38 -2.41 -1.36
CA PHE A 42 -0.20 -3.76 -1.40
C PHE A 42 -0.51 -4.27 0.01
N GLU A 43 -1.56 -5.07 0.12
CA GLU A 43 -1.93 -5.77 1.35
C GLU A 43 -0.95 -6.90 1.67
N GLU A 44 -0.54 -7.65 0.63
CA GLU A 44 0.45 -8.72 0.76
C GLU A 44 1.90 -8.23 0.81
N THR A 45 2.80 -9.18 1.07
CA THR A 45 4.24 -8.95 1.06
C THR A 45 4.68 -8.33 -0.27
N PHE A 46 5.47 -7.26 -0.18
CA PHE A 46 6.13 -6.68 -1.34
C PHE A 46 7.55 -6.26 -0.95
N THR A 47 8.54 -7.00 -1.43
CA THR A 47 9.96 -6.73 -1.10
C THR A 47 10.63 -5.73 -2.02
N GLY A 48 9.90 -5.21 -3.02
CA GLY A 48 10.40 -4.23 -3.98
C GLY A 48 10.44 -2.81 -3.41
N LYS A 49 10.73 -1.83 -4.29
CA LYS A 49 10.74 -0.43 -3.90
C LYS A 49 9.32 0.06 -3.58
N THR A 50 9.08 0.44 -2.33
CA THR A 50 7.79 0.90 -1.80
C THR A 50 8.01 1.97 -0.74
N LEU A 51 6.99 2.80 -0.52
CA LEU A 51 6.89 3.66 0.65
C LEU A 51 5.62 3.29 1.39
N GLN A 52 5.74 2.49 2.45
CA GLN A 52 4.62 2.17 3.34
C GLN A 52 4.18 3.45 4.08
N GLY A 53 2.88 3.77 4.03
CA GLY A 53 2.38 5.01 4.62
C GLY A 53 0.89 4.97 4.93
N ASN A 54 0.58 5.02 6.22
CA ASN A 54 -0.75 5.22 6.79
C ASN A 54 -0.70 6.45 7.68
N TYR A 55 -1.76 7.25 7.71
CA TYR A 55 -1.76 8.53 8.42
C TYR A 55 -3.13 8.76 9.06
N VAL A 56 -3.12 9.25 10.29
CA VAL A 56 -4.35 9.64 11.00
C VAL A 56 -4.31 11.14 11.25
N ALA A 57 -5.36 11.83 10.83
CA ALA A 57 -5.48 13.27 10.96
C ALA A 57 -5.38 13.71 12.42
N GLY A 58 -4.59 14.75 12.67
CA GLY A 58 -4.34 15.29 14.01
C GLY A 58 -3.29 14.54 14.83
N ILE A 59 -2.81 13.38 14.38
CA ILE A 59 -1.72 12.65 15.05
C ILE A 59 -0.38 13.05 14.43
N TYR A 60 0.43 13.76 15.19
CA TYR A 60 1.75 14.21 14.77
C TYR A 60 2.78 14.08 15.88
N TYR A 61 4.04 14.15 15.51
CA TYR A 61 5.17 14.16 16.43
C TYR A 61 6.01 15.43 16.23
N PRO A 62 6.38 16.14 17.31
CA PRO A 62 7.28 17.28 17.26
C PRO A 62 8.73 16.79 17.10
N ASP A 63 9.10 16.40 15.88
CA ASP A 63 10.45 15.90 15.58
C ASP A 63 11.47 17.02 15.73
N LYS A 64 12.61 16.78 16.39
CA LYS A 64 13.57 17.83 16.73
C LYS A 64 14.09 18.51 15.47
N THR A 65 14.18 19.85 15.49
CA THR A 65 14.67 20.61 14.34
C THR A 65 16.12 20.25 14.02
N ARG A 66 16.35 19.79 12.78
CA ARG A 66 17.69 19.49 12.24
C ARG A 66 18.01 20.46 11.12
N VAL A 67 19.04 21.28 11.31
CA VAL A 67 19.48 22.31 10.36
C VAL A 67 20.99 22.32 10.25
N GLY A 68 21.52 22.80 9.12
CA GLY A 68 22.97 22.94 8.95
C GLY A 68 23.60 23.94 9.92
N TRP A 69 22.93 25.08 10.17
CA TRP A 69 23.37 26.12 11.11
C TRP A 69 22.16 26.78 11.77
N TRP A 70 22.21 26.95 13.10
CA TRP A 70 21.12 27.56 13.85
C TRP A 70 20.97 29.06 13.58
N LYS A 71 19.74 29.56 13.64
CA LYS A 71 19.39 30.98 13.50
C LYS A 71 18.34 31.37 14.55
N ASN A 72 18.40 32.62 15.01
CA ASN A 72 17.42 33.17 15.94
C ASN A 72 16.02 33.13 15.30
N GLY A 73 15.05 32.56 16.02
CA GLY A 73 13.68 32.39 15.53
C GLY A 73 13.38 31.03 14.88
N TYR A 74 14.36 30.11 14.78
CA TYR A 74 14.06 28.75 14.37
C TYR A 74 13.20 28.01 15.42
N PRO A 75 12.22 27.22 14.97
CA PRO A 75 11.41 26.42 15.88
C PRO A 75 12.25 25.29 16.48
N GLU A 76 11.91 24.88 17.69
CA GLU A 76 12.59 23.77 18.38
C GLU A 76 12.28 22.41 17.73
N TYR A 77 11.15 22.30 17.04
CA TYR A 77 10.71 21.09 16.37
C TYR A 77 10.06 21.36 15.00
N PHE A 78 10.04 20.31 14.19
CA PHE A 78 9.33 20.20 12.93
C PHE A 78 8.22 19.17 13.10
N ALA A 79 6.96 19.63 13.18
CA ALA A 79 5.82 18.74 13.35
C ALA A 79 5.62 17.88 12.09
N LYS A 80 5.64 16.55 12.27
CA LYS A 80 5.42 15.58 11.18
C LYS A 80 4.25 14.69 11.53
N VAL A 81 3.36 14.45 10.56
CA VAL A 81 2.35 13.40 10.70
C VAL A 81 3.06 12.06 10.75
N LEU A 82 2.75 11.26 11.77
CA LEU A 82 3.37 9.95 11.94
C LEU A 82 2.81 8.98 10.90
N ASN A 83 3.68 8.12 10.38
CA ASN A 83 3.21 6.89 9.79
C ASN A 83 2.51 6.13 10.92
N ALA A 84 1.29 5.67 10.69
CA ALA A 84 0.49 4.90 11.64
C ALA A 84 0.71 3.40 11.39
N ALA A 85 0.17 2.57 12.29
CA ALA A 85 0.26 1.12 12.17
C ALA A 85 -0.21 0.63 10.79
N ASN A 86 0.49 -0.36 10.23
CA ASN A 86 0.07 -1.04 9.01
C ASN A 86 -1.15 -1.92 9.30
N TRP A 87 -2.35 -1.40 9.05
CA TRP A 87 -3.59 -2.13 9.32
C TRP A 87 -4.05 -3.02 8.15
N ILE A 88 -3.48 -2.84 6.95
CA ILE A 88 -3.89 -3.58 5.75
C ILE A 88 -3.12 -4.88 5.51
N GLY A 89 -2.17 -5.20 6.39
CA GLY A 89 -1.25 -6.31 6.20
C GLY A 89 -1.98 -7.66 6.12
N ILE A 90 -1.78 -8.40 5.02
CA ILE A 90 -2.27 -9.76 4.87
C ILE A 90 -1.14 -10.61 4.31
N LYS A 91 -0.49 -11.42 5.16
CA LYS A 91 0.50 -12.38 4.67
C LYS A 91 -0.24 -13.54 3.99
N ILE A 92 0.08 -13.80 2.72
CA ILE A 92 -0.50 -14.88 1.92
C ILE A 92 0.58 -15.94 1.69
N GLU A 93 0.34 -17.15 2.19
CA GLU A 93 1.25 -18.29 2.09
C GLU A 93 0.56 -19.43 1.33
N ILE A 94 1.21 -19.92 0.27
CA ILE A 94 0.78 -21.04 -0.55
C ILE A 94 1.74 -22.19 -0.23
N GLU A 95 1.33 -23.06 0.69
CA GLU A 95 2.21 -24.05 1.32
C GLU A 95 3.46 -23.38 1.94
N ASP A 96 4.64 -23.57 1.36
CA ASP A 96 5.92 -23.01 1.84
C ASP A 96 6.36 -21.75 1.07
N GLU A 97 5.51 -21.22 0.17
CA GLU A 97 5.82 -20.05 -0.66
C GLU A 97 5.02 -18.82 -0.21
N ILE A 98 5.68 -17.67 -0.12
CA ILE A 98 5.02 -16.38 0.17
C ILE A 98 4.67 -15.70 -1.15
N LEU A 99 3.44 -15.18 -1.26
CA LEU A 99 3.08 -14.32 -2.39
C LEU A 99 3.79 -12.96 -2.25
N ASP A 100 4.73 -12.70 -3.16
CA ASP A 100 5.43 -11.43 -3.27
C ASP A 100 5.56 -11.01 -4.74
N LEU A 101 4.84 -9.96 -5.13
CA LEU A 101 4.80 -9.47 -6.52
C LEU A 101 6.15 -8.94 -7.00
N ASN A 102 7.08 -8.65 -6.09
CA ASN A 102 8.44 -8.29 -6.46
C ASN A 102 9.21 -9.48 -7.04
N THR A 103 8.93 -10.70 -6.60
CA THR A 103 9.70 -11.90 -6.94
C THR A 103 8.96 -12.88 -7.87
N CYS A 104 7.63 -12.93 -7.80
CA CYS A 104 6.83 -13.79 -8.68
C CYS A 104 6.63 -13.19 -10.07
N GLU A 105 6.29 -14.02 -11.06
CA GLU A 105 5.83 -13.52 -12.36
C GLU A 105 4.37 -13.05 -12.22
N VAL A 106 4.06 -11.89 -12.79
CA VAL A 106 2.73 -11.27 -12.69
C VAL A 106 2.19 -11.03 -14.09
N CYS A 107 1.00 -11.56 -14.38
CA CYS A 107 0.25 -11.31 -15.61
C CYS A 107 -1.17 -10.83 -15.28
N ASP A 108 -1.86 -10.28 -16.29
CA ASP A 108 -3.22 -9.73 -16.18
C ASP A 108 -3.38 -8.75 -15.00
N PHE A 109 -2.32 -8.02 -14.68
CA PHE A 109 -2.35 -7.04 -13.60
C PHE A 109 -3.20 -5.83 -14.00
N GLN A 110 -4.11 -5.47 -13.12
CA GLN A 110 -4.86 -4.23 -13.19
C GLN A 110 -4.99 -3.64 -11.79
N ARG A 111 -4.72 -2.34 -11.66
CA ARG A 111 -5.01 -1.54 -10.46
C ARG A 111 -5.89 -0.36 -10.85
N VAL A 112 -7.03 -0.20 -10.18
CA VAL A 112 -8.07 0.79 -10.49
C VAL A 112 -8.37 1.60 -9.24
N LEU A 113 -8.05 2.89 -9.28
CA LEU A 113 -8.65 3.85 -8.35
C LEU A 113 -9.93 4.38 -8.97
N ASN A 114 -11.09 4.01 -8.41
CA ASN A 114 -12.39 4.54 -8.83
C ASN A 114 -12.73 5.77 -7.96
N MET A 115 -12.66 6.95 -8.57
CA MET A 115 -12.88 8.24 -7.89
C MET A 115 -14.35 8.54 -7.64
N LYS A 116 -15.26 7.89 -8.38
CA LYS A 116 -16.71 8.09 -8.23
C LYS A 116 -17.26 7.35 -7.01
N GLU A 117 -16.82 6.12 -6.83
CA GLU A 117 -17.27 5.24 -5.73
C GLU A 117 -16.29 5.21 -4.55
N GLY A 118 -15.07 5.75 -4.71
CA GLY A 118 -14.10 5.92 -3.62
C GLY A 118 -13.39 4.64 -3.18
N TYR A 119 -13.10 3.73 -4.12
CA TYR A 119 -12.40 2.48 -3.81
C TYR A 119 -11.11 2.32 -4.62
N LEU A 120 -10.18 1.55 -4.06
CA LEU A 120 -9.03 1.00 -4.77
C LEU A 120 -9.25 -0.49 -4.99
N GLU A 121 -9.15 -0.94 -6.24
CA GLU A 121 -9.29 -2.33 -6.64
C GLU A 121 -8.04 -2.79 -7.39
N ARG A 122 -7.66 -4.05 -7.20
CA ARG A 122 -6.51 -4.65 -7.85
C ARG A 122 -6.80 -6.11 -8.16
N SER A 123 -6.52 -6.52 -9.39
CA SER A 123 -6.59 -7.90 -9.83
C SER A 123 -5.32 -8.30 -10.56
N PHE A 124 -4.87 -9.53 -10.39
CA PHE A 124 -3.71 -10.06 -11.12
C PHE A 124 -3.70 -11.59 -11.06
N ILE A 125 -2.90 -12.18 -11.93
CA ILE A 125 -2.47 -13.57 -11.83
C ILE A 125 -0.99 -13.58 -11.46
N ALA A 126 -0.65 -14.35 -10.44
CA ALA A 126 0.73 -14.56 -10.02
C ALA A 126 1.14 -16.02 -10.27
N THR A 127 2.32 -16.20 -10.87
CA THR A 127 2.99 -17.50 -10.99
C THR A 127 4.14 -17.52 -9.98
N LEU A 128 4.04 -18.38 -8.97
CA LEU A 128 5.08 -18.56 -7.95
C LEU A 128 6.29 -19.32 -8.51
N SER A 129 7.38 -19.42 -7.76
CA SER A 129 8.61 -20.07 -8.22
C SER A 129 8.45 -21.58 -8.43
N SER A 130 7.49 -22.21 -7.74
CA SER A 130 7.07 -23.59 -7.99
C SER A 130 6.27 -23.79 -9.27
N GLY A 131 5.84 -22.72 -9.96
CA GLY A 131 4.94 -22.78 -11.11
C GLY A 131 3.45 -22.81 -10.76
N LYS A 132 3.10 -22.78 -9.46
CA LYS A 132 1.71 -22.60 -9.02
C LYS A 132 1.19 -21.23 -9.43
N GLN A 133 -0.02 -21.21 -9.98
CA GLN A 133 -0.69 -20.00 -10.46
C GLN A 133 -1.92 -19.72 -9.62
N LEU A 134 -2.05 -18.47 -9.19
CA LEU A 134 -3.21 -17.98 -8.44
C LEU A 134 -3.70 -16.67 -9.03
N LYS A 135 -5.03 -16.52 -9.09
CA LYS A 135 -5.67 -15.23 -9.34
C LYS A 135 -5.96 -14.57 -8.00
N VAL A 136 -5.62 -13.30 -7.90
CA VAL A 136 -5.93 -12.46 -6.74
C VAL A 136 -6.86 -11.34 -7.16
N ASN A 137 -7.86 -11.04 -6.32
CA ASN A 137 -8.61 -9.80 -6.40
C ASN A 137 -8.67 -9.17 -5.01
N SER A 138 -8.22 -7.92 -4.89
CA SER A 138 -8.30 -7.08 -3.71
C SER A 138 -9.16 -5.85 -4.02
N LYS A 139 -10.00 -5.45 -3.08
CA LYS A 139 -10.75 -4.20 -3.14
C LYS A 139 -10.83 -3.60 -1.74
N ARG A 140 -10.52 -2.31 -1.60
CA ARG A 140 -10.56 -1.63 -0.31
C ARG A 140 -11.14 -0.23 -0.38
N ILE A 141 -11.62 0.24 0.77
CA ILE A 141 -12.13 1.60 1.01
C ILE A 141 -11.65 2.13 2.35
N ASN A 142 -11.56 3.46 2.44
CA ASN A 142 -11.63 4.20 3.71
C ASN A 142 -13.04 4.81 3.73
N SER A 143 -13.90 4.33 4.63
CA SER A 143 -15.31 4.71 4.62
C SER A 143 -15.49 6.19 4.93
N ILE A 144 -16.33 6.89 4.16
CA ILE A 144 -16.73 8.27 4.44
C ILE A 144 -18.01 8.34 5.30
N ALA A 145 -18.72 7.22 5.44
CA ALA A 145 -19.93 7.12 6.25
C ALA A 145 -19.63 6.74 7.71
N ASP A 146 -18.54 6.00 7.91
CA ASP A 146 -17.97 5.64 9.20
C ASP A 146 -16.47 5.97 9.12
N ASP A 147 -16.09 7.15 9.62
CA ASP A 147 -14.77 7.74 9.36
C ASP A 147 -13.63 7.01 10.09
N GLU A 148 -13.96 6.09 10.99
CA GLU A 148 -13.01 5.21 11.70
C GLU A 148 -12.83 3.85 11.00
N ALA A 149 -13.63 3.55 9.97
CA ALA A 149 -13.64 2.25 9.31
C ALA A 149 -12.81 2.20 8.02
N GLY A 150 -11.86 1.25 7.98
CA GLY A 150 -11.19 0.78 6.78
C GLY A 150 -11.65 -0.64 6.46
N VAL A 151 -11.98 -0.93 5.20
CA VAL A 151 -12.54 -2.23 4.81
C VAL A 151 -11.75 -2.80 3.64
N ILE A 152 -11.40 -4.09 3.75
CA ILE A 152 -10.69 -4.84 2.71
C ILE A 152 -11.50 -6.08 2.36
N ARG A 153 -11.69 -6.31 1.07
CA ARG A 153 -12.12 -7.58 0.51
C ARG A 153 -10.95 -8.15 -0.29
N TYR A 154 -10.42 -9.28 0.15
CA TYR A 154 -9.31 -9.96 -0.51
C TYR A 154 -9.72 -11.39 -0.87
N SER A 155 -9.41 -11.82 -2.08
CA SER A 155 -9.74 -13.16 -2.58
C SER A 155 -8.58 -13.76 -3.36
N VAL A 156 -8.36 -15.06 -3.17
CA VAL A 156 -7.38 -15.85 -3.91
C VAL A 156 -8.09 -17.05 -4.53
N THR A 157 -7.79 -17.34 -5.79
CA THR A 157 -8.31 -18.49 -6.53
C THR A 157 -7.13 -19.26 -7.12
N PRO A 158 -6.84 -20.49 -6.66
CA PRO A 158 -5.89 -21.38 -7.33
C PRO A 158 -6.34 -21.63 -8.78
N LEU A 159 -5.41 -21.63 -9.73
CA LEU A 159 -5.72 -21.82 -11.16
C LEU A 159 -5.26 -23.19 -11.69
N ASN A 160 -4.15 -23.72 -11.17
CA ASN A 160 -3.54 -24.94 -11.68
C ASN A 160 -3.06 -25.89 -10.58
N PHE A 161 -3.49 -25.69 -9.34
CA PHE A 161 -3.09 -26.51 -8.20
C PHE A 161 -4.22 -26.65 -7.18
N ASP A 162 -4.15 -27.73 -6.42
CA ASP A 162 -4.90 -27.92 -5.17
C ASP A 162 -3.90 -27.86 -4.02
N GLY A 163 -4.24 -27.19 -2.92
CA GLY A 163 -3.32 -27.06 -1.80
C GLY A 163 -3.80 -26.10 -0.72
N LYS A 164 -3.03 -26.01 0.36
CA LYS A 164 -3.33 -25.11 1.48
C LYS A 164 -2.88 -23.69 1.14
N ILE A 165 -3.83 -22.75 1.22
CA ILE A 165 -3.54 -21.31 1.23
C ILE A 165 -3.82 -20.79 2.63
N THR A 166 -2.84 -20.15 3.25
CA THR A 166 -2.96 -19.54 4.57
C THR A 166 -3.02 -18.03 4.42
N PHE A 167 -4.04 -17.43 5.03
CA PHE A 167 -4.19 -15.99 5.16
C PHE A 167 -3.86 -15.64 6.61
N THR A 168 -2.90 -14.74 6.79
CA THR A 168 -2.58 -14.18 8.10
C THR A 168 -2.73 -12.68 8.05
N PRO A 169 -3.94 -12.14 8.29
CA PRO A 169 -4.15 -10.71 8.49
C PRO A 169 -3.44 -10.25 9.76
N PHE A 170 -2.81 -9.08 9.72
CA PHE A 170 -2.08 -8.53 10.85
C PHE A 170 -2.16 -7.00 10.90
N ILE A 171 -1.91 -6.47 12.09
CA ILE A 171 -1.65 -5.05 12.31
C ILE A 171 -0.20 -4.95 12.78
N ASP A 172 0.61 -4.15 12.08
CA ASP A 172 2.02 -3.94 12.43
C ASP A 172 2.26 -2.52 12.92
N GLY A 173 2.70 -2.41 14.17
CA GLY A 173 3.09 -1.15 14.80
C GLY A 173 4.59 -0.86 14.70
N ASP A 174 5.42 -1.81 14.26
CA ASP A 174 6.87 -1.62 14.08
C ASP A 174 7.16 -0.95 12.72
N ILE A 175 6.55 0.22 12.56
CA ILE A 175 6.63 1.06 11.37
C ILE A 175 7.53 2.26 11.65
N LYS A 176 8.13 2.82 10.60
CA LYS A 176 9.03 3.97 10.71
C LYS A 176 8.62 5.07 9.74
N ASN A 177 8.81 6.32 10.16
CA ASN A 177 8.79 7.45 9.25
C ASN A 177 10.12 7.49 8.48
N LYS A 178 10.06 7.44 7.15
CA LYS A 178 11.26 7.46 6.28
C LYS A 178 12.15 8.69 6.50
N ASP A 179 11.53 9.84 6.79
CA ASP A 179 12.22 11.12 6.97
C ASP A 179 12.35 11.51 8.44
N ALA A 180 12.34 10.55 9.37
CA ALA A 180 12.53 10.83 10.78
C ALA A 180 13.98 11.23 11.09
N ASN A 181 14.15 12.13 12.07
CA ASN A 181 15.46 12.49 12.60
C ASN A 181 15.93 11.52 13.70
N TYR A 182 15.59 10.23 13.64
CA TYR A 182 16.09 9.23 14.58
C TYR A 182 17.63 9.25 14.56
N ASP A 183 18.25 9.11 15.74
CA ASP A 183 19.71 9.15 16.00
C ASP A 183 20.30 10.50 16.49
N GLU A 184 19.47 11.40 17.04
CA GLU A 184 19.88 12.45 17.99
C GLU A 184 19.09 12.41 19.30
#